data_AF-A0A920KJN4-F1
#
_entry.id   AF-A0A920KJN4-F1
#
_cell.length_a   1.000
_cell.length_b   1.000
_cell.length_c   1.000
_cell.angle_alpha   90.00
_cell.angle_beta   90.00
_cell.angle_gamma   90.00
#
_symmetry.space_group_name_H-M   'P 1'
#
loop_
_entity.id
_entity.type
_entity.pdbx_description
1 polymer ?
#
loop_
_entity_poly.entity_id
_entity_poly.type
_entity_poly.pdbx_seq_one_letter_code
_entity_poly.pdbx_strand_id
1 'polypeptide(L)' 'MNVAGRLNGAEIARSEWYREGRVPLHTLKAGIDFGFSEALTTYGIIGIKVWIYSEESSNDDRKQNTGSTDKQKG' A
#
# COMPACT_ATOMS: atom_id res chain seq x y z
N MET A 1 -6.85 -5.70 0.49
CA MET A 1 -5.62 -6.40 0.91
C MET A 1 -5.59 -7.79 0.27
N ASN A 2 -4.47 -8.17 -0.32
CA ASN A 2 -4.21 -9.52 -0.83
C ASN A 2 -2.94 -10.05 -0.19
N VAL A 3 -2.95 -11.30 0.23
CA VAL A 3 -1.83 -11.97 0.87
C VAL A 3 -1.63 -13.31 0.17
N ALA A 4 -0.40 -13.64 -0.18
CA ALA A 4 -0.06 -14.88 -0.87
C ALA A 4 1.17 -15.54 -0.23
N GLY A 5 1.12 -16.85 -0.03
CA GLY A 5 2.25 -17.61 0.50
C GLY A 5 1.80 -18.84 1.30
N ARG A 6 2.72 -19.38 2.10
CA ARG A 6 2.46 -20.53 2.97
C ARG A 6 1.76 -20.09 4.26
N LEU A 7 0.49 -19.71 4.12
CA LEU A 7 -0.33 -19.17 5.20
C LEU A 7 -0.53 -20.23 6.30
N ASN A 8 -0.40 -19.83 7.57
CA ASN A 8 -0.51 -20.69 8.75
C ASN A 8 0.41 -21.92 8.74
N GLY A 9 1.57 -21.84 8.06
CA GLY A 9 2.52 -22.97 8.00
C GLY A 9 2.06 -24.12 7.09
N ALA A 10 1.01 -23.92 6.28
CA ALA A 10 0.56 -24.91 5.31
C ALA A 10 1.69 -25.28 4.33
N GLU A 11 1.71 -26.55 3.91
CA GLU A 11 2.67 -27.06 2.92
C GLU A 11 2.44 -26.42 1.55
N ILE A 12 1.18 -26.19 1.19
CA ILE A 12 0.77 -25.60 -0.08
C ILE A 12 0.52 -24.10 0.09
N ALA A 13 1.10 -23.30 -0.79
CA ALA A 13 0.87 -21.85 -0.83
C ALA A 13 -0.56 -21.52 -1.27
N ARG A 14 -1.17 -20.53 -0.61
CA ARG A 14 -2.52 -20.03 -0.90
C ARG A 14 -2.51 -18.51 -1.03
N SER A 15 -3.48 -18.00 -1.76
CA SER A 15 -3.72 -16.56 -1.90
C SER A 15 -5.07 -16.22 -1.30
N GLU A 16 -5.07 -15.38 -0.29
CA GLU A 16 -6.28 -14.85 0.35
C GLU A 16 -6.42 -13.37 0.04
N TRP A 17 -7.66 -12.91 -0.08
CA TRP A 17 -7.94 -11.50 -0.30
C TRP A 17 -9.09 -11.06 0.59
N TYR A 18 -8.92 -9.89 1.17
CA TYR A 18 -9.92 -9.22 1.98
C TYR A 18 -10.10 -7.81 1.43
N ARG A 19 -11.34 -7.37 1.27
CA ARG A 19 -11.68 -6.03 0.83
C ARG A 19 -12.79 -5.50 1.71
N GLU A 20 -12.61 -4.26 2.13
CA GLU A 20 -13.60 -3.49 2.87
C GLU A 20 -13.83 -2.17 2.11
N GLY A 21 -15.09 -1.78 1.95
CA GLY A 21 -15.46 -0.60 1.15
C GLY A 21 -15.30 -0.77 -0.37
N ARG A 22 -15.20 0.37 -1.08
CA ARG A 22 -15.14 0.43 -2.55
C ARG A 22 -13.72 0.80 -2.99
N VAL A 23 -13.19 0.08 -3.98
CA VAL A 23 -11.92 0.42 -4.64
C VAL A 23 -12.14 0.39 -6.15
N PRO A 24 -12.34 1.55 -6.79
CA PRO A 24 -12.65 1.66 -8.21
C PRO A 24 -11.38 1.54 -9.08
N LEU A 25 -10.92 0.32 -9.33
CA LEU A 25 -9.69 0.04 -10.08
C LEU A 25 -9.71 0.47 -11.56
N HIS A 26 -10.90 0.69 -12.12
CA HIS A 26 -11.07 1.11 -13.52
C HIS A 26 -11.16 2.64 -13.69
N THR A 27 -11.19 3.40 -12.58
CA THR A 27 -11.30 4.86 -12.62
C THR A 27 -9.91 5.48 -12.48
N LEU A 28 -9.32 5.94 -13.59
CA LEU A 28 -7.95 6.47 -13.60
C LEU A 28 -7.75 7.72 -12.73
N LYS A 29 -8.80 8.51 -12.49
CA LYS A 29 -8.75 9.70 -11.60
C LYS A 29 -8.83 9.33 -10.11
N ALA A 30 -9.19 8.09 -9.77
CA ALA A 30 -9.26 7.68 -8.37
C ALA A 30 -7.85 7.67 -7.77
N GLY A 31 -7.67 8.37 -6.66
CA GLY A 31 -6.42 8.34 -5.93
C GLY A 31 -6.27 7.01 -5.19
N ILE A 32 -5.54 6.10 -5.83
CA ILE A 32 -5.30 4.75 -5.34
C ILE A 32 -3.82 4.62 -5.04
N ASP A 33 -3.49 4.37 -3.77
CA ASP A 33 -2.14 4.06 -3.33
C ASP A 33 -1.91 2.55 -3.33
N PHE A 34 -0.76 2.13 -3.86
CA PHE A 34 -0.36 0.74 -3.94
C PHE A 34 0.90 0.49 -3.12
N GLY A 35 0.87 -0.53 -2.27
CA GLY A 35 2.01 -0.98 -1.49
C GLY A 35 2.22 -2.48 -1.62
N PHE A 36 3.49 -2.89 -1.73
CA PHE A 36 3.90 -4.29 -1.69
C PHE A 36 5.00 -4.48 -0.65
N SER A 37 4.89 -5.54 0.15
CA SER A 37 5.91 -5.91 1.13
C SER A 37 5.92 -7.42 1.34
N GLU A 38 7.05 -7.95 1.78
CA GLU A 38 7.26 -9.37 2.02
C GLU A 38 7.51 -9.60 3.50
N ALA A 39 6.80 -10.56 4.09
CA ALA A 39 7.01 -10.99 5.46
C ALA A 39 7.83 -12.29 5.48
N LEU A 40 8.97 -12.25 6.17
CA LEU A 40 9.80 -13.42 6.40
C LEU A 40 9.26 -14.20 7.60
N THR A 41 8.85 -15.44 7.36
CA THR A 41 8.38 -16.34 8.40
C THR A 41 9.23 -17.61 8.43
N THR A 42 9.15 -18.38 9.52
CA THR A 42 9.87 -19.65 9.66
C THR A 42 9.59 -20.63 8.53
N TYR A 43 8.41 -20.55 7.90
CA TYR A 43 7.97 -21.44 6.83
C TYR A 43 8.22 -20.88 5.42
N GLY A 44 8.82 -19.69 5.31
CA GLY A 44 9.13 -19.03 4.04
C GLY A 44 8.61 -17.60 3.97
N ILE A 45 8.47 -17.10 2.75
CA ILE A 45 8.08 -15.71 2.48
C ILE A 45 6.57 -15.62 2.23
N ILE A 46 5.93 -14.64 2.85
CA ILE A 46 4.53 -14.28 2.60
C ILE A 46 4.52 -12.91 1.91
N GLY A 47 4.00 -12.86 0.68
CA GLY A 47 3.83 -11.61 -0.06
C GLY A 47 2.52 -10.91 0.34
N ILE A 48 2.61 -9.63 0.68
CA ILE A 48 1.48 -8.80 1.09
C ILE A 48 1.34 -7.65 0.09
N LYS A 49 0.14 -7.51 -0.47
CA LYS A 49 -0.22 -6.50 -1.45
C LYS A 49 -1.42 -5.70 -0.96
N VAL A 50 -1.25 -4.38 -0.86
CA VAL A 50 -2.25 -3.47 -0.30
C VAL A 50 -2.61 -2.41 -1.33
N TRP A 51 -3.92 -2.15 -1.43
CA TRP A 51 -4.46 -1.04 -2.18
C TRP A 51 -5.28 -0.20 -1.21
N ILE A 52 -5.02 1.09 -1.16
CA ILE A 52 -5.72 2.06 -0.33
C ILE A 52 -6.38 3.05 -1.29
N TYR A 53 -7.69 3.21 -1.18
CA TYR A 53 -8.42 4.24 -1.90
C TYR A 53 -8.64 5.42 -0.97
N SER A 54 -8.19 6.60 -1.37
CA SER A 54 -8.42 7.85 -0.65
C SER A 54 -9.29 8.78 -1.50
N GLU A 55 -10.32 9.36 -0.88
CA GLU A 55 -11.19 10.33 -1.55
C GLU A 55 -10.55 11.73 -1.64
N GLU A 56 -9.52 12.01 -0.83
CA GLU A 56 -8.83 13.31 -0.75
C GLU A 56 -7.99 13.62 -2.02
N SER A 57 -7.40 12.60 -2.63
CA SER A 57 -6.40 12.75 -3.70
C SER A 57 -6.97 13.04 -5.09
N SER A 58 -8.30 13.24 -5.21
CA SER A 58 -8.90 13.71 -6.46
C SER A 58 -8.66 15.21 -6.75
N ASN A 59 -7.94 15.91 -5.86
CA ASN A 59 -7.71 17.37 -5.91
C ASN A 59 -6.33 17.83 -5.36
N ASP A 60 -5.29 17.00 -5.35
CA ASP A 60 -3.95 17.45 -4.90
C ASP A 60 -2.99 17.66 -6.06
N ASP A 61 -3.19 18.76 -6.79
CA ASP A 61 -2.12 19.40 -7.54
C ASP A 61 -1.11 20.00 -6.54
N ARG A 62 -0.03 19.26 -6.28
CA ARG A 62 1.25 19.75 -5.72
C ARG A 62 1.13 20.70 -4.51
N LYS A 63 1.05 20.15 -3.29
CA LYS A 63 1.60 20.82 -2.11
C LYS A 63 2.85 20.14 -1.57
N GLN A 64 3.93 20.16 -2.37
CA GLN A 64 5.27 20.20 -1.79
C GLN A 64 5.55 21.63 -1.35
N ASN A 65 5.18 21.96 -0.11
CA ASN A 65 5.63 23.17 0.54
C ASN A 65 7.12 22.99 0.85
N THR A 66 7.98 23.56 0.01
CA THR A 66 9.43 23.67 0.23
C THR A 66 9.65 24.53 1.48
N GLY A 67 9.83 23.88 2.63
CA GLY A 67 10.27 24.52 3.87
C GLY A 67 11.73 24.95 3.74
N SER A 68 11.89 26.22 3.37
CA SER A 68 13.02 27.14 3.50
C SER A 68 14.22 26.66 4.34
N THR A 69 15.39 26.67 3.70
CA THR A 69 16.71 26.83 4.32
C THR A 69 16.70 27.99 5.33
N ASP A 70 17.02 27.75 6.60
CA ASP A 70 17.45 28.80 7.52
C ASP A 70 18.85 28.47 8.05
N LYS A 71 19.86 28.93 7.29
CA LYS A 71 21.23 29.10 7.77
C LYS A 71 21.31 30.49 8.42
N GLN A 72 21.20 30.60 9.73
CA GLN A 72 21.87 31.67 10.50
C GLN A 72 21.76 31.48 12.02
N LYS A 73 22.78 30.88 12.64
CA LYS A 73 23.27 31.13 14.01
C LYS A 73 24.74 30.68 14.01
N GLY A 74 25.75 31.43 14.41
CA GLY A 74 25.95 32.76 14.98
C GLY A 74 27.45 32.84 15.27
#